data_AF-A0A4Y1WXW9-F1
#
_entry.id   AF-A0A4Y1WXW9-F1
#
_cell.length_a   1.000
_cell.length_b   1.000
_cell.length_c   1.000
_cell.angle_alpha   90.00
_cell.angle_beta   90.00
_cell.angle_gamma   90.00
#
_symmetry.space_group_name_H-M   'P 1'
#
loop_
_entity.id
_entity.type
_entity.pdbx_description
1 polymer ?
#
loop_
_entity_poly.entity_id
_entity_poly.type
_entity_poly.pdbx_seq_one_letter_code
_entity_poly.pdbx_strand_id
1 'polypeptide(L)'
;MKNLTVKIFVGLFVVATVLLQSCKKDSETYSFLLNERGAFVEEPGGTTSLGFTAINISSVTPTTVPQGWSVTVDMNERRISVTAPTTFPDDPKTLADGEEEEEENTNVRFGTVYLTGRSSGGSSVSTSLYVSLAETVDLTGQPSNCYIINKSNARYCIDVTRKGEDTEATMSPASVAILWETPYKVIEFPKLVDGKAYFYHAIGTDDDEKEFFNHGNALLGAFDAAGNLLWSWHLWCAEFDPADEQVELGGEVMMKRNLGAGVVSGTSEEDILASYGVYYQWGRKDPFVGPRYYNMADSADAQVYDSQNLRVYPEYAATDAERGSAGYASAHAMTFITGTKESGYNWLQTADVSLWGTEKNNNDPCPRGWKVPSKEVFAALHIKDVISPELEKNYGFTLSDGTNEAFFPGAGRRSFYTGALTNMNDNEVRPTPWTGYYWSSTGEGKEAYAMDFSFDINGTRAGSSFQGAALQYAAGGMQVRCVKMR
;
A
#
# COMPACT_ATOMS: atom_id res chain seq x y z
N MET A 1 -40.20 10.33 -1.32
CA MET A 1 -40.15 8.94 -0.82
C MET A 1 -39.66 8.03 -1.94
N LYS A 2 -38.34 7.91 -2.09
CA LYS A 2 -37.68 6.89 -2.92
C LYS A 2 -36.73 6.17 -1.97
N ASN A 3 -36.95 4.87 -1.81
CA ASN A 3 -36.23 4.00 -0.90
C ASN A 3 -34.73 4.01 -1.24
N LEU A 4 -33.93 4.56 -0.33
CA LEU A 4 -32.49 4.44 -0.33
C LEU A 4 -32.17 3.10 0.34
N THR A 5 -31.93 2.08 -0.46
CA THR A 5 -31.45 0.78 0.03
C THR A 5 -30.01 1.00 0.50
N VAL A 6 -29.85 1.28 1.78
CA VAL A 6 -28.56 1.26 2.48
C VAL A 6 -28.02 -0.17 2.36
N LYS A 7 -27.03 -0.38 1.49
CA LYS A 7 -26.23 -1.60 1.51
C LYS A 7 -25.35 -1.53 2.77
N ILE A 8 -25.84 -2.12 3.84
CA ILE A 8 -25.01 -2.43 5.02
C ILE A 8 -23.94 -3.41 4.52
N PHE A 9 -22.69 -2.94 4.45
CA PHE A 9 -21.52 -3.78 4.30
C PHE A 9 -21.41 -4.63 5.58
N VAL A 10 -22.10 -5.76 5.60
CA VAL A 10 -21.75 -6.84 6.51
C VAL A 10 -20.44 -7.38 5.96
N GLY A 11 -19.33 -7.04 6.62
CA GLY A 11 -18.02 -7.64 6.40
C GLY A 11 -18.05 -9.13 6.76
N LEU A 12 -18.75 -9.93 5.97
CA LEU A 12 -18.41 -11.32 5.82
C LEU A 12 -17.08 -11.32 5.06
N PHE A 13 -15.99 -11.70 5.71
CA PHE A 13 -14.83 -12.18 4.98
C PHE A 13 -15.32 -13.34 4.12
N VAL A 14 -15.62 -13.07 2.87
CA VAL A 14 -15.92 -14.09 1.89
C VAL A 14 -14.58 -14.75 1.60
N VAL A 15 -14.21 -15.72 2.44
CA VAL A 15 -13.43 -16.88 1.99
C VAL A 15 -14.19 -17.35 0.76
N ALA A 16 -13.64 -17.14 -0.44
CA ALA A 16 -14.34 -17.47 -1.69
C ALA A 16 -14.95 -18.86 -1.58
N THR A 17 -16.28 -18.89 -1.42
CA THR A 17 -17.05 -20.10 -1.24
C THR A 17 -17.16 -20.75 -2.59
N VAL A 18 -16.38 -21.81 -2.84
CA VAL A 18 -16.64 -22.69 -3.99
C VAL A 18 -17.81 -23.60 -3.58
N LEU A 19 -19.02 -23.11 -3.79
CA LEU A 19 -20.25 -23.86 -3.61
C LEU A 19 -20.63 -24.48 -4.95
N LEU A 20 -20.58 -25.81 -5.04
CA LEU A 20 -21.19 -26.53 -6.15
C LEU A 20 -22.55 -27.07 -5.68
N GLN A 21 -23.62 -26.58 -6.29
CA GLN A 21 -24.95 -27.20 -6.20
C GLN A 21 -25.11 -28.21 -7.34
N SER A 22 -25.38 -29.46 -7.01
CA SER A 22 -25.73 -30.51 -7.97
C SER A 22 -27.16 -30.29 -8.48
N CYS A 23 -27.37 -30.27 -9.80
CA CYS A 23 -28.68 -30.17 -10.46
C CYS A 23 -29.53 -31.47 -10.37
N LYS A 24 -29.61 -32.10 -9.19
CA LYS A 24 -30.56 -33.19 -8.94
C LYS A 24 -31.50 -32.84 -7.79
N LYS A 25 -32.66 -33.49 -7.83
CA LYS A 25 -33.88 -33.19 -7.06
C LYS A 25 -33.72 -33.25 -5.53
N ASP A 26 -32.56 -33.72 -5.05
CA ASP A 26 -32.10 -33.67 -3.66
C ASP A 26 -30.78 -32.87 -3.64
N SER A 27 -30.82 -31.62 -3.18
CA SER A 27 -29.69 -30.69 -3.28
C SER A 27 -28.66 -30.91 -2.16
N GLU A 28 -27.86 -31.97 -2.26
CA GLU A 28 -26.68 -32.09 -1.40
C GLU A 28 -25.65 -31.02 -1.78
N THR A 29 -25.25 -30.21 -0.80
CA THR A 29 -24.23 -29.17 -0.96
C THR A 29 -22.87 -29.74 -0.58
N TYR A 30 -21.86 -29.55 -1.42
CA TYR A 30 -20.47 -29.92 -1.13
C TYR A 30 -19.63 -28.66 -0.96
N SER A 31 -18.81 -28.61 0.08
CA SER A 31 -17.88 -27.50 0.28
C SER A 31 -16.54 -27.95 0.82
N PHE A 32 -15.48 -27.31 0.37
CA PHE A 32 -14.13 -27.44 0.90
C PHE A 32 -13.50 -26.05 0.96
N LEU A 33 -13.17 -25.61 2.17
CA LEU A 33 -12.72 -24.25 2.45
C LEU A 33 -11.46 -24.30 3.31
N LEU A 34 -10.39 -23.66 2.85
CA LEU A 34 -9.22 -23.46 3.68
C LEU A 34 -9.48 -22.30 4.65
N ASN A 35 -9.05 -22.44 5.89
CA ASN A 35 -9.10 -21.33 6.85
C ASN A 35 -8.10 -20.22 6.46
N GLU A 36 -7.04 -20.60 5.73
CA GLU A 36 -5.95 -19.74 5.29
C GLU A 36 -5.53 -20.14 3.87
N ARG A 37 -5.13 -19.17 3.05
CA ARG A 37 -4.73 -19.41 1.65
C ARG A 37 -3.22 -19.46 1.42
N GLY A 38 -2.43 -19.21 2.47
CA GLY A 38 -0.97 -19.30 2.47
C GLY A 38 -0.47 -20.17 3.61
N ALA A 39 0.45 -21.08 3.32
CA ALA A 39 1.22 -21.85 4.28
C ALA A 39 2.66 -21.35 4.24
N PHE A 40 3.12 -20.79 5.36
CA PHE A 40 4.46 -20.26 5.46
C PHE A 40 5.27 -21.04 6.47
N VAL A 41 6.46 -21.45 6.03
CA VAL A 41 7.45 -22.14 6.84
C VAL A 41 8.66 -21.23 6.95
N GLU A 42 9.24 -21.08 8.15
CA GLU A 42 10.33 -20.12 8.38
C GLU A 42 11.71 -20.72 8.09
N GLU A 43 11.85 -22.04 8.17
CA GLU A 43 13.14 -22.72 8.03
C GLU A 43 13.04 -23.98 7.13
N PRO A 44 14.10 -24.32 6.37
CA PRO A 44 14.15 -25.54 5.56
C PRO A 44 13.85 -26.79 6.39
N GLY A 45 13.04 -27.71 5.86
CA GLY A 45 12.57 -28.89 6.59
C GLY A 45 11.53 -28.61 7.70
N GLY A 46 11.25 -27.35 7.99
CA GLY A 46 10.21 -26.94 8.93
C GLY A 46 8.82 -27.36 8.44
N THR A 47 7.88 -27.44 9.39
CA THR A 47 6.48 -27.80 9.09
C THR A 47 5.53 -26.78 9.68
N THR A 48 4.56 -26.35 8.90
CA THR A 48 3.41 -25.54 9.35
C THR A 48 2.12 -26.32 9.16
N SER A 49 1.06 -25.90 9.85
CA SER A 49 -0.23 -26.58 9.77
C SER A 49 -1.38 -25.59 9.73
N LEU A 50 -2.39 -25.89 8.91
CA LEU A 50 -3.53 -25.03 8.61
C LEU A 50 -4.84 -25.80 8.77
N GLY A 51 -5.91 -25.11 9.16
CA GLY A 51 -7.24 -25.72 9.30
C GLY A 51 -8.03 -25.65 8.01
N PHE A 52 -9.00 -26.55 7.86
CA PHE A 52 -9.98 -26.47 6.78
C PHE A 52 -11.37 -26.89 7.24
N THR A 53 -12.39 -26.44 6.51
CA THR A 53 -13.78 -26.90 6.66
C THR A 53 -14.17 -27.75 5.46
N ALA A 54 -14.84 -28.87 5.69
CA ALA A 54 -15.33 -29.74 4.63
C ALA A 54 -16.75 -30.24 4.94
N ILE A 55 -17.67 -30.06 3.99
CA ILE A 55 -19.07 -30.49 4.10
C ILE A 55 -19.35 -31.51 3.00
N ASN A 56 -19.83 -32.70 3.38
CA ASN A 56 -20.08 -33.84 2.48
C ASN A 56 -18.83 -34.28 1.68
N ILE A 57 -17.64 -34.02 2.23
CA ILE A 57 -16.34 -34.43 1.69
C ILE A 57 -15.77 -35.57 2.56
N SER A 58 -15.54 -36.73 1.94
CA SER A 58 -15.00 -37.94 2.57
C SER A 58 -13.47 -38.01 2.54
N SER A 59 -12.82 -37.36 1.57
CA SER A 59 -11.36 -37.30 1.51
C SER A 59 -10.90 -35.99 0.87
N VAL A 60 -9.70 -35.55 1.25
CA VAL A 60 -8.99 -34.43 0.63
C VAL A 60 -7.60 -34.92 0.26
N THR A 61 -7.15 -34.64 -0.96
CA THR A 61 -5.87 -35.11 -1.47
C THR A 61 -5.14 -33.97 -2.19
N PRO A 62 -3.84 -33.75 -1.90
CA PRO A 62 -3.00 -32.89 -2.73
C PRO A 62 -2.84 -33.52 -4.12
N THR A 63 -3.24 -32.81 -5.16
CA THR A 63 -3.16 -33.26 -6.56
C THR A 63 -1.95 -32.68 -7.29
N THR A 64 -1.41 -31.57 -6.78
CA THR A 64 -0.19 -30.95 -7.29
C THR A 64 0.53 -30.36 -6.09
N VAL A 65 1.81 -30.66 -5.96
CA VAL A 65 2.66 -30.15 -4.87
C VAL A 65 3.94 -29.61 -5.53
N PRO A 66 4.38 -28.39 -5.20
CA PRO A 66 5.63 -27.85 -5.72
C PRO A 66 6.83 -28.74 -5.39
N GLN A 67 7.84 -28.75 -6.26
CA GLN A 67 8.99 -29.63 -6.12
C GLN A 67 9.67 -29.50 -4.75
N GLY A 68 9.90 -30.63 -4.08
CA GLY A 68 10.51 -30.74 -2.76
C GLY A 68 9.57 -30.52 -1.56
N TRP A 69 8.37 -29.97 -1.77
CA TRP A 69 7.40 -29.78 -0.70
C TRP A 69 6.68 -31.08 -0.36
N SER A 70 6.32 -31.27 0.91
CA SER A 70 5.48 -32.38 1.36
C SER A 70 4.19 -31.84 1.98
N VAL A 71 3.05 -32.43 1.60
CA VAL A 71 1.74 -32.04 2.08
C VAL A 71 0.97 -33.26 2.53
N THR A 72 0.52 -33.24 3.78
CA THR A 72 -0.31 -34.30 4.36
C THR A 72 -1.62 -33.72 4.87
N VAL A 73 -2.69 -34.50 4.79
CA VAL A 73 -4.03 -34.07 5.18
C VAL A 73 -4.59 -35.03 6.21
N ASP A 74 -4.93 -34.49 7.38
CA ASP A 74 -5.67 -35.20 8.42
C ASP A 74 -7.15 -34.84 8.34
N MET A 75 -7.97 -35.81 7.93
CA MET A 75 -9.42 -35.63 7.80
C MET A 75 -10.16 -35.66 9.14
N ASN A 76 -9.57 -36.26 10.19
CA ASN A 76 -10.16 -36.33 11.52
C ASN A 76 -9.95 -35.01 12.25
N GLU A 77 -8.72 -34.49 12.25
CA GLU A 77 -8.38 -33.22 12.88
C GLU A 77 -8.74 -32.01 12.01
N ARG A 78 -9.06 -32.24 10.73
CA ARG A 78 -9.31 -31.19 9.74
C ARG A 78 -8.11 -30.25 9.58
N ARG A 79 -6.94 -30.85 9.45
CA ARG A 79 -5.64 -30.17 9.34
C ARG A 79 -4.91 -30.54 8.05
N ILE A 80 -4.19 -29.57 7.50
CA ILE A 80 -3.23 -29.75 6.41
C ILE A 80 -1.87 -29.40 6.97
N SER A 81 -0.92 -30.32 6.92
CA SER A 81 0.46 -30.10 7.33
C SER A 81 1.33 -29.98 6.09
N VAL A 82 2.13 -28.91 6.05
CA VAL A 82 2.98 -28.53 4.92
C VAL A 82 4.42 -28.46 5.41
N THR A 83 5.30 -29.24 4.80
CA THR A 83 6.73 -29.31 5.14
C THR A 83 7.56 -28.76 3.99
N ALA A 84 8.47 -27.84 4.30
CA ALA A 84 9.36 -27.23 3.30
C ALA A 84 10.50 -28.19 2.92
N PRO A 85 11.06 -28.06 1.70
CA PRO A 85 12.30 -28.75 1.32
C PRO A 85 13.46 -28.37 2.26
N THR A 86 14.46 -29.24 2.37
CA THR A 86 15.65 -29.00 3.21
C THR A 86 16.83 -28.38 2.46
N THR A 87 16.85 -28.50 1.13
CA THR A 87 17.96 -28.06 0.27
C THR A 87 17.45 -27.48 -1.04
N PHE A 88 18.20 -26.55 -1.64
CA PHE A 88 17.87 -25.81 -2.86
C PHE A 88 19.02 -25.85 -3.90
N PRO A 89 18.76 -25.56 -5.19
CA PRO A 89 19.77 -25.64 -6.26
C PRO A 89 21.07 -24.85 -5.99
N ASP A 90 20.97 -23.69 -5.32
CA ASP A 90 22.12 -22.81 -5.04
C ASP A 90 22.87 -23.14 -3.74
N ASP A 91 22.44 -24.17 -2.98
CA ASP A 91 23.12 -24.54 -1.74
C ASP A 91 24.48 -25.19 -2.07
N PRO A 92 25.59 -24.76 -1.44
CA PRO A 92 26.92 -25.25 -1.78
C PRO A 92 27.01 -26.76 -1.55
N LYS A 93 27.20 -27.53 -2.63
CA LYS A 93 27.47 -28.96 -2.56
C LYS A 93 28.84 -29.20 -1.92
N THR A 94 28.88 -29.68 -0.68
CA THR A 94 30.10 -30.31 -0.14
C THR A 94 30.24 -31.69 -0.77
N LEU A 95 30.94 -31.78 -1.90
CA LEU A 95 31.31 -33.06 -2.49
C LEU A 95 32.57 -33.58 -1.79
N ALA A 96 32.41 -34.57 -0.92
CA ALA A 96 33.50 -35.44 -0.51
C ALA A 96 33.64 -36.52 -1.60
N ASP A 97 34.76 -36.44 -2.31
CA ASP A 97 35.40 -37.51 -3.08
C ASP A 97 34.52 -38.23 -4.12
N GLY A 98 34.83 -37.95 -5.39
CA GLY A 98 33.97 -38.26 -6.54
C GLY A 98 33.51 -39.72 -6.64
N GLU A 99 32.21 -39.89 -6.84
CA GLU A 99 31.63 -40.52 -8.03
C GLU A 99 30.10 -40.31 -8.05
N GLU A 100 29.59 -40.20 -9.28
CA GLU A 100 28.21 -40.28 -9.77
C GLU A 100 27.22 -39.10 -9.62
N GLU A 101 26.46 -38.93 -10.71
CA GLU A 101 25.45 -37.91 -10.99
C GLU A 101 24.39 -37.84 -9.88
N GLU A 102 24.50 -36.90 -8.96
CA GLU A 102 23.37 -36.55 -8.10
C GLU A 102 22.31 -35.84 -8.94
N GLU A 103 21.06 -36.32 -8.83
CA GLU A 103 19.88 -35.64 -9.39
C GLU A 103 19.99 -34.14 -9.16
N GLU A 104 19.83 -33.37 -10.23
CA GLU A 104 19.79 -31.92 -10.15
C GLU A 104 18.69 -31.53 -9.16
N ASN A 105 19.10 -30.94 -8.03
CA ASN A 105 18.16 -30.48 -7.03
C ASN A 105 17.33 -29.36 -7.66
N THR A 106 16.05 -29.62 -7.89
CA THR A 106 15.08 -28.72 -8.53
C THR A 106 14.04 -28.20 -7.54
N ASN A 107 14.30 -28.32 -6.23
CA ASN A 107 13.38 -27.86 -5.20
C ASN A 107 13.13 -26.35 -5.29
N VAL A 108 11.88 -25.95 -5.07
CA VAL A 108 11.46 -24.54 -5.17
C VAL A 108 11.13 -23.96 -3.79
N ARG A 109 11.42 -22.67 -3.61
CA ARG A 109 11.19 -21.97 -2.32
C ARG A 109 9.71 -21.64 -2.07
N PHE A 110 8.90 -21.63 -3.11
CA PHE A 110 7.47 -21.34 -3.01
C PHE A 110 6.72 -21.97 -4.17
N GLY A 111 5.39 -21.97 -4.10
CA GLY A 111 4.54 -22.42 -5.19
C GLY A 111 3.09 -22.58 -4.78
N THR A 112 2.29 -23.21 -5.64
CA THR A 112 0.88 -23.47 -5.36
C THR A 112 0.62 -24.97 -5.25
N VAL A 113 0.08 -25.38 -4.11
CA VAL A 113 -0.48 -26.71 -3.90
C VAL A 113 -1.94 -26.70 -4.35
N TYR A 114 -2.32 -27.65 -5.19
CA TYR A 114 -3.73 -27.89 -5.53
C TYR A 114 -4.28 -29.03 -4.69
N LEU A 115 -5.41 -28.81 -4.04
CA LEU A 115 -6.07 -29.76 -3.16
C LEU A 115 -7.44 -30.10 -3.72
N THR A 116 -7.78 -31.39 -3.76
CA THR A 116 -9.08 -31.87 -4.24
C THR A 116 -9.81 -32.62 -3.13
N GLY A 117 -10.97 -32.10 -2.74
CA GLY A 117 -11.93 -32.78 -1.87
C GLY A 117 -12.87 -33.66 -2.68
N ARG A 118 -13.08 -34.91 -2.27
CA ARG A 118 -14.01 -35.86 -2.89
C ARG A 118 -15.10 -36.28 -1.93
N SER A 119 -16.33 -36.36 -2.44
CA SER A 119 -17.48 -36.94 -1.75
C SER A 119 -17.52 -38.46 -1.91
N SER A 120 -18.30 -39.14 -1.06
CA SER A 120 -18.55 -40.57 -1.17
C SER A 120 -19.27 -40.97 -2.47
N GLY A 121 -20.03 -40.04 -3.07
CA GLY A 121 -20.73 -40.22 -4.34
C GLY A 121 -19.88 -39.92 -5.59
N GLY A 122 -18.59 -39.57 -5.43
CA GLY A 122 -17.66 -39.35 -6.54
C GLY A 122 -17.58 -37.91 -7.06
N SER A 123 -18.42 -36.98 -6.57
CA SER A 123 -18.27 -35.54 -6.86
C SER A 123 -17.03 -34.96 -6.19
N SER A 124 -16.41 -33.96 -6.81
CA SER A 124 -15.18 -33.31 -6.31
C SER A 124 -15.25 -31.79 -6.34
N VAL A 125 -14.52 -31.16 -5.42
CA VAL A 125 -14.29 -29.71 -5.37
C VAL A 125 -12.79 -29.47 -5.16
N SER A 126 -12.22 -28.46 -5.81
CA SER A 126 -10.79 -28.16 -5.71
C SER A 126 -10.55 -26.74 -5.22
N THR A 127 -9.42 -26.55 -4.54
CA THR A 127 -8.92 -25.24 -4.09
C THR A 127 -7.40 -25.22 -4.15
N SER A 128 -6.82 -24.05 -3.99
CA SER A 128 -5.36 -23.85 -4.00
C SER A 128 -4.87 -23.29 -2.67
N LEU A 129 -3.66 -23.70 -2.30
CA LEU A 129 -2.92 -23.24 -1.13
C LEU A 129 -1.55 -22.76 -1.62
N TYR A 130 -1.24 -21.48 -1.43
CA TYR A 130 0.12 -20.99 -1.66
C TYR A 130 1.03 -21.51 -0.55
N VAL A 131 2.22 -21.99 -0.90
CA VAL A 131 3.23 -22.43 0.06
C VAL A 131 4.50 -21.63 -0.17
N SER A 132 5.17 -21.23 0.90
CA SER A 132 6.42 -20.48 0.80
C SER A 132 7.32 -20.72 2.01
N LEU A 133 8.61 -20.88 1.74
CA LEU A 133 9.69 -20.74 2.70
C LEU A 133 10.01 -19.25 2.81
N ALA A 134 9.49 -18.60 3.84
CA ALA A 134 9.56 -17.15 4.03
C ALA A 134 9.89 -16.81 5.47
N GLU A 135 10.83 -15.90 5.65
CA GLU A 135 11.10 -15.31 6.97
C GLU A 135 9.91 -14.44 7.45
N THR A 136 9.80 -14.28 8.76
CA THR A 136 8.88 -13.32 9.37
C THR A 136 9.65 -12.08 9.83
N VAL A 137 9.34 -10.93 9.22
CA VAL A 137 9.79 -9.60 9.63
C VAL A 137 8.81 -9.03 10.66
N ASP A 138 9.21 -8.99 11.92
CA ASP A 138 8.40 -8.45 13.01
C ASP A 138 8.60 -6.93 13.15
N LEU A 139 7.55 -6.16 12.86
CA LEU A 139 7.48 -4.71 12.97
C LEU A 139 6.56 -4.24 14.12
N THR A 140 6.13 -5.15 14.99
CA THR A 140 5.22 -4.84 16.11
C THR A 140 5.80 -3.87 17.13
N GLY A 141 7.14 -3.82 17.26
CA GLY A 141 7.86 -2.86 18.08
C GLY A 141 8.04 -1.47 17.46
N GLN A 142 7.53 -1.25 16.25
CA GLN A 142 7.73 -0.03 15.46
C GLN A 142 6.39 0.60 15.03
N PRO A 143 5.50 0.96 15.99
CA PRO A 143 4.18 1.51 15.68
C PRO A 143 4.30 2.79 14.86
N SER A 144 3.55 2.89 13.77
CA SER A 144 3.56 3.99 12.80
C SER A 144 2.29 3.94 11.94
N ASN A 145 1.98 5.00 11.19
CA ASN A 145 0.91 4.97 10.18
C ASN A 145 1.35 4.41 8.84
N CYS A 146 2.66 4.42 8.58
CA CYS A 146 3.27 3.82 7.39
C CYS A 146 4.34 2.80 7.78
N TYR A 147 4.34 1.67 7.08
CA TYR A 147 5.37 0.64 7.17
C TYR A 147 6.03 0.46 5.81
N ILE A 148 7.36 0.48 5.80
CA ILE A 148 8.15 0.16 4.60
C ILE A 148 8.32 -1.35 4.54
N ILE A 149 7.89 -1.93 3.43
CA ILE A 149 7.96 -3.36 3.12
C ILE A 149 9.06 -3.48 2.07
N ASN A 150 10.27 -3.89 2.46
CA ASN A 150 11.49 -3.77 1.63
C ASN A 150 12.12 -5.10 1.23
N LYS A 151 11.52 -6.22 1.63
CA LYS A 151 11.88 -7.58 1.23
C LYS A 151 10.71 -8.30 0.59
N SER A 152 10.95 -8.94 -0.55
CA SER A 152 10.04 -9.90 -1.20
C SER A 152 10.21 -11.31 -0.61
N ASN A 153 9.22 -12.17 -0.83
CA ASN A 153 9.14 -13.52 -0.23
C ASN A 153 9.34 -13.49 1.30
N ALA A 154 8.70 -12.51 1.94
CA ALA A 154 8.76 -12.33 3.38
C ALA A 154 7.35 -12.09 3.92
N ARG A 155 7.09 -12.65 5.11
CA ARG A 155 5.93 -12.28 5.89
C ARG A 155 6.28 -11.10 6.77
N TYR A 156 5.33 -10.20 6.93
CA TYR A 156 5.44 -9.07 7.84
C TYR A 156 4.37 -9.18 8.90
N CYS A 157 4.68 -8.63 10.08
CA CYS A 157 3.77 -8.60 11.20
C CYS A 157 3.78 -7.21 11.85
N ILE A 158 2.61 -6.60 12.02
CA ILE A 158 2.44 -5.32 12.73
C ILE A 158 1.43 -5.46 13.87
N ASP A 159 1.56 -4.63 14.91
CA ASP A 159 0.58 -4.56 16.00
C ASP A 159 -0.59 -3.66 15.53
N VAL A 160 -1.76 -4.27 15.34
CA VAL A 160 -2.98 -3.54 14.93
C VAL A 160 -3.89 -3.22 16.10
N THR A 161 -3.43 -3.43 17.33
CA THR A 161 -4.13 -2.93 18.52
C THR A 161 -3.82 -1.46 18.80
N ARG A 162 -2.92 -0.81 18.05
CA ARG A 162 -2.49 0.58 18.30
C ARG A 162 -2.83 1.51 17.14
N LYS A 163 -3.13 2.77 17.43
CA LYS A 163 -3.40 3.80 16.40
C LYS A 163 -2.14 4.58 16.07
N GLY A 164 -1.53 4.33 14.92
CA GLY A 164 -0.33 5.07 14.51
C GLY A 164 0.79 4.87 15.53
N GLU A 165 1.28 5.97 16.13
CA GLU A 165 2.32 5.93 17.17
C GLU A 165 1.78 5.89 18.60
N ASP A 166 0.46 5.87 18.79
CA ASP A 166 -0.16 5.87 20.10
C ASP A 166 0.15 4.58 20.87
N THR A 167 0.93 4.69 21.93
CA THR A 167 1.24 3.56 22.81
C THR A 167 0.13 3.28 23.81
N GLU A 168 -0.80 4.21 24.02
CA GLU A 168 -1.83 4.14 25.06
C GLU A 168 -3.22 3.84 24.49
N ALA A 169 -3.50 4.22 23.24
CA ALA A 169 -4.78 3.95 22.59
C ALA A 169 -4.85 2.53 22.02
N THR A 170 -5.39 1.61 22.82
CA THR A 170 -5.65 0.24 22.39
C THR A 170 -7.01 0.09 21.69
N MET A 171 -7.04 -0.58 20.55
CA MET A 171 -8.23 -1.07 19.86
C MET A 171 -8.27 -2.61 19.89
N SER A 172 -9.44 -3.20 19.64
CA SER A 172 -9.63 -4.66 19.57
C SER A 172 -10.20 -5.05 18.22
N PRO A 173 -9.36 -5.19 17.18
CA PRO A 173 -9.82 -5.62 15.87
C PRO A 173 -10.37 -7.05 15.94
N ALA A 174 -11.44 -7.30 15.18
CA ALA A 174 -11.93 -8.64 14.91
C ALA A 174 -11.35 -9.20 13.60
N SER A 175 -10.88 -8.34 12.69
CA SER A 175 -10.33 -8.75 11.40
C SER A 175 -9.47 -7.65 10.76
N VAL A 176 -8.73 -8.02 9.71
CA VAL A 176 -7.91 -7.11 8.89
C VAL A 176 -8.08 -7.42 7.41
N ALA A 177 -8.09 -6.40 6.56
CA ALA A 177 -8.20 -6.56 5.10
C ALA A 177 -7.50 -5.43 4.35
N ILE A 178 -7.11 -5.71 3.11
CA ILE A 178 -6.63 -4.69 2.18
C ILE A 178 -7.83 -3.91 1.65
N LEU A 179 -7.89 -2.62 1.97
CA LEU A 179 -8.89 -1.67 1.46
C LEU A 179 -8.62 -1.34 -0.01
N TRP A 180 -7.35 -1.13 -0.35
CA TRP A 180 -6.89 -0.98 -1.71
C TRP A 180 -5.40 -1.32 -1.80
N GLU A 181 -4.97 -1.82 -2.97
CA GLU A 181 -3.58 -2.01 -3.32
C GLU A 181 -3.30 -1.69 -4.80
N THR A 182 -2.06 -1.34 -5.11
CA THR A 182 -1.55 -1.20 -6.47
C THR A 182 -0.06 -1.56 -6.51
N PRO A 183 0.36 -2.46 -7.43
CA PRO A 183 -0.49 -3.30 -8.26
C PRO A 183 -1.27 -4.34 -7.44
N TYR A 184 -2.19 -5.07 -8.09
CA TYR A 184 -2.88 -6.21 -7.47
C TYR A 184 -1.84 -7.25 -7.01
N LYS A 185 -2.05 -7.83 -5.82
CA LYS A 185 -1.16 -8.79 -5.14
C LYS A 185 0.21 -8.23 -4.72
N VAL A 186 0.32 -6.91 -4.51
CA VAL A 186 1.51 -6.40 -3.85
C VAL A 186 1.53 -6.85 -2.38
N ILE A 187 0.37 -7.02 -1.74
CA ILE A 187 0.25 -7.63 -0.42
C ILE A 187 -0.79 -8.75 -0.45
N GLU A 188 -0.39 -9.96 -0.08
CA GLU A 188 -1.26 -11.14 -0.05
C GLU A 188 -1.44 -11.67 1.39
N PHE A 189 -2.50 -12.46 1.56
CA PHE A 189 -2.78 -13.24 2.77
C PHE A 189 -2.83 -12.45 4.10
N PRO A 190 -3.54 -11.30 4.19
CA PRO A 190 -3.73 -10.60 5.44
C PRO A 190 -4.49 -11.48 6.44
N LYS A 191 -3.99 -11.54 7.68
CA LYS A 191 -4.56 -12.35 8.75
C LYS A 191 -4.36 -11.67 10.11
N LEU A 192 -5.40 -11.66 10.93
CA LEU A 192 -5.31 -11.24 12.32
C LEU A 192 -5.04 -12.46 13.22
N VAL A 193 -4.00 -12.39 14.04
CA VAL A 193 -3.71 -13.36 15.11
C VAL A 193 -3.26 -12.60 16.35
N ASP A 194 -3.97 -12.77 17.46
CA ASP A 194 -3.61 -12.21 18.77
C ASP A 194 -3.26 -10.70 18.74
N GLY A 195 -4.09 -9.91 18.06
CA GLY A 195 -3.90 -8.46 17.94
C GLY A 195 -2.84 -8.03 16.92
N LYS A 196 -2.20 -8.99 16.24
CA LYS A 196 -1.20 -8.74 15.21
C LYS A 196 -1.73 -9.05 13.82
N ALA A 197 -1.47 -8.15 12.87
CA ALA A 197 -1.75 -8.39 11.48
C ALA A 197 -0.53 -8.99 10.79
N TYR A 198 -0.68 -10.19 10.25
CA TYR A 198 0.28 -10.84 9.39
C TYR A 198 -0.12 -10.68 7.94
N PHE A 199 0.84 -10.44 7.05
CA PHE A 199 0.63 -10.36 5.61
C PHE A 199 1.92 -10.71 4.88
N TYR A 200 1.85 -10.98 3.59
CA TYR A 200 2.96 -11.48 2.79
C TYR A 200 3.21 -10.56 1.60
N HIS A 201 4.48 -10.24 1.36
CA HIS A 201 4.90 -9.55 0.15
C HIS A 201 5.50 -10.58 -0.82
N ALA A 202 4.78 -10.87 -1.90
CA ALA A 202 5.19 -11.85 -2.89
C ALA A 202 6.33 -11.32 -3.78
N ILE A 203 7.18 -12.25 -4.24
CA ILE A 203 8.09 -11.99 -5.37
C ILE A 203 7.25 -11.80 -6.64
N GLY A 204 7.56 -10.75 -7.41
CA GLY A 204 7.04 -10.61 -8.77
C GLY A 204 7.83 -11.50 -9.73
N THR A 205 7.15 -12.05 -10.73
CA THR A 205 7.79 -12.83 -11.80
C THR A 205 7.32 -12.28 -13.15
N ASP A 206 8.25 -12.06 -14.07
CA ASP A 206 7.91 -11.64 -15.44
C ASP A 206 7.56 -12.84 -16.34
N ASP A 207 7.28 -12.58 -17.61
CA ASP A 207 6.91 -13.61 -18.60
C ASP A 207 8.04 -14.61 -18.88
N ASP A 208 9.29 -14.26 -18.55
CA ASP A 208 10.48 -15.10 -18.67
C ASP A 208 10.83 -15.79 -17.33
N GLU A 209 9.90 -15.81 -16.36
CA GLU A 209 10.03 -16.36 -15.02
C GLU A 209 11.12 -15.69 -14.16
N LYS A 210 11.57 -14.49 -14.55
CA LYS A 210 12.56 -13.76 -13.77
C LYS A 210 11.91 -13.11 -12.55
N GLU A 211 12.48 -13.40 -11.40
CA GLU A 211 12.07 -12.82 -10.13
C GLU A 211 12.48 -11.34 -10.00
N PHE A 212 11.58 -10.51 -9.47
CA PHE A 212 11.81 -9.10 -9.18
C PHE A 212 11.01 -8.63 -7.96
N PHE A 213 11.44 -7.51 -7.37
CA PHE A 213 10.71 -6.88 -6.27
C PHE A 213 9.48 -6.14 -6.80
N ASN A 214 8.29 -6.46 -6.26
CA ASN A 214 7.05 -5.83 -6.73
C ASN A 214 6.80 -4.49 -6.00
N HIS A 215 7.24 -3.38 -6.60
CA HIS A 215 7.00 -2.06 -6.02
C HIS A 215 5.51 -1.70 -6.01
N GLY A 216 5.06 -1.04 -4.95
CA GLY A 216 3.67 -0.61 -4.87
C GLY A 216 3.25 -0.10 -3.51
N ASN A 217 1.93 0.03 -3.34
CA ASN A 217 1.31 0.56 -2.14
C ASN A 217 0.06 -0.23 -1.81
N ALA A 218 -0.19 -0.45 -0.53
CA ALA A 218 -1.46 -0.98 -0.04
C ALA A 218 -1.94 -0.20 1.18
N LEU A 219 -3.25 -0.18 1.39
CA LEU A 219 -3.88 0.34 2.60
C LEU A 219 -4.53 -0.83 3.35
N LEU A 220 -3.92 -1.21 4.46
CA LEU A 220 -4.43 -2.25 5.36
C LEU A 220 -5.42 -1.60 6.33
N GLY A 221 -6.63 -2.14 6.45
CA GLY A 221 -7.62 -1.74 7.45
C GLY A 221 -7.78 -2.78 8.56
N ALA A 222 -8.01 -2.33 9.79
CA ALA A 222 -8.47 -3.16 10.91
C ALA A 222 -9.94 -2.85 11.19
N PHE A 223 -10.74 -3.90 11.40
CA PHE A 223 -12.19 -3.79 11.52
C PHE A 223 -12.69 -4.40 12.82
N ASP A 224 -13.75 -3.84 13.38
CA ASP A 224 -14.49 -4.44 14.49
C ASP A 224 -15.35 -5.63 14.02
N ALA A 225 -16.04 -6.29 14.96
CA ALA A 225 -16.90 -7.43 14.67
C ALA A 225 -18.16 -7.07 13.84
N ALA A 226 -18.51 -5.78 13.77
CA ALA A 226 -19.62 -5.28 12.95
C ALA A 226 -19.16 -4.90 11.53
N GLY A 227 -17.85 -4.92 11.25
CA GLY A 227 -17.27 -4.54 9.97
C GLY A 227 -16.95 -3.05 9.84
N ASN A 228 -16.99 -2.28 10.93
CA ASN A 228 -16.59 -0.87 10.89
C ASN A 228 -15.06 -0.76 10.91
N LEU A 229 -14.51 0.14 10.10
CA LEU A 229 -13.08 0.45 10.09
C LEU A 229 -12.69 1.16 11.40
N LEU A 230 -11.74 0.58 12.12
CA LEU A 230 -11.18 1.13 13.36
C LEU A 230 -9.97 2.03 13.08
N TRP A 231 -9.12 1.59 12.17
CA TRP A 231 -7.91 2.28 11.73
C TRP A 231 -7.37 1.65 10.44
N SER A 232 -6.44 2.35 9.81
CA SER A 232 -5.78 1.93 8.57
C SER A 232 -4.31 2.34 8.55
N TRP A 233 -3.49 1.54 7.86
CA TRP A 233 -2.05 1.70 7.74
C TRP A 233 -1.63 1.64 6.28
N HIS A 234 -0.74 2.56 5.89
CA HIS A 234 -0.09 2.53 4.59
C HIS A 234 1.06 1.51 4.61
N LEU A 235 1.01 0.54 3.70
CA LEU A 235 2.08 -0.39 3.44
C LEU A 235 2.79 0.08 2.15
N TRP A 236 4.00 0.61 2.30
CA TRP A 236 4.81 1.09 1.19
C TRP A 236 5.80 0.00 0.77
N CYS A 237 5.51 -0.68 -0.33
CA CYS A 237 6.34 -1.76 -0.86
C CYS A 237 7.41 -1.18 -1.77
N ALA A 238 8.64 -1.10 -1.27
CA ALA A 238 9.77 -0.60 -2.04
C ALA A 238 11.10 -1.13 -1.48
N GLU A 239 12.03 -1.47 -2.37
CA GLU A 239 13.45 -1.60 -2.05
C GLU A 239 13.99 -0.21 -1.69
N PHE A 240 13.73 0.18 -0.45
CA PHE A 240 14.03 1.49 0.10
C PHE A 240 14.36 1.34 1.59
N ASP A 241 15.55 1.77 1.98
CA ASP A 241 15.86 2.03 3.39
C ASP A 241 16.12 3.52 3.56
N PRO A 242 15.24 4.27 4.24
CA PRO A 242 15.41 5.70 4.38
C PRO A 242 16.64 6.08 5.23
N ALA A 243 17.21 5.17 6.03
CA ALA A 243 18.46 5.44 6.75
C ALA A 243 19.68 5.48 5.81
N ASP A 244 19.66 4.68 4.74
CA ASP A 244 20.73 4.62 3.74
C ASP A 244 20.45 5.54 2.54
N GLU A 245 19.17 5.81 2.26
CA GLU A 245 18.70 6.62 1.13
C GLU A 245 18.10 7.97 1.58
N GLN A 246 18.92 8.74 2.29
CA GLN A 246 18.62 10.08 2.78
C GLN A 246 19.56 11.15 2.21
N VAL A 247 19.17 12.42 2.37
CA VAL A 247 19.93 13.60 1.97
C VAL A 247 19.76 14.71 3.01
N GLU A 248 20.83 15.40 3.36
CA GLU A 248 20.73 16.65 4.13
C GLU A 248 20.19 17.74 3.20
N LEU A 249 19.05 18.35 3.53
CA LEU A 249 18.44 19.37 2.69
C LEU A 249 17.57 20.31 3.52
N GLY A 250 17.76 21.63 3.35
CA GLY A 250 16.96 22.63 4.07
C GLY A 250 17.20 22.60 5.58
N GLY A 251 18.38 22.16 5.99
CA GLY A 251 18.78 22.03 7.40
C GLY A 251 18.22 20.80 8.14
N GLU A 252 17.62 19.84 7.43
CA GLU A 252 17.13 18.58 7.99
C GLU A 252 17.58 17.37 7.15
N VAL A 253 17.57 16.17 7.73
CA VAL A 253 17.77 14.92 7.00
C VAL A 253 16.45 14.50 6.36
N MET A 254 16.40 14.47 5.04
CA MET A 254 15.21 14.16 4.24
C MET A 254 15.34 12.81 3.53
N MET A 255 14.24 12.07 3.41
CA MET A 255 14.16 10.91 2.51
C MET A 255 14.40 11.34 1.06
N LYS A 256 15.11 10.52 0.28
CA LYS A 256 15.22 10.79 -1.17
C LYS A 256 13.88 10.65 -1.90
N ARG A 257 13.03 9.69 -1.48
CA ARG A 257 11.75 9.33 -2.12
C ARG A 257 10.56 10.08 -1.52
N ASN A 258 9.59 10.40 -2.37
CA ASN A 258 8.25 10.75 -1.90
C ASN A 258 7.63 9.54 -1.19
N LEU A 259 6.78 9.79 -0.21
CA LEU A 259 6.07 8.72 0.50
C LEU A 259 5.21 7.91 -0.49
N GLY A 260 5.43 6.60 -0.53
CA GLY A 260 4.78 5.67 -1.45
C GLY A 260 5.40 5.59 -2.84
N ALA A 261 6.50 6.27 -3.13
CA ALA A 261 7.17 6.20 -4.44
C ALA A 261 8.03 4.93 -4.58
N GLY A 262 8.03 4.34 -5.76
CA GLY A 262 8.90 3.20 -6.09
C GLY A 262 10.35 3.64 -6.29
N VAL A 263 10.58 4.80 -6.91
CA VAL A 263 11.91 5.33 -7.28
C VAL A 263 11.95 6.86 -7.16
N VAL A 264 13.07 7.49 -7.54
CA VAL A 264 13.19 8.95 -7.75
C VAL A 264 13.90 9.19 -9.06
N SER A 265 13.15 9.59 -10.09
CA SER A 265 13.67 9.74 -11.43
C SER A 265 12.75 10.59 -12.31
N GLY A 266 13.36 11.25 -13.28
CA GLY A 266 12.71 12.04 -14.32
C GLY A 266 13.00 11.53 -15.73
N THR A 267 13.48 10.30 -15.90
CA THR A 267 14.13 9.85 -17.14
C THR A 267 13.27 9.00 -18.07
N SER A 268 12.35 8.18 -17.54
CA SER A 268 11.44 7.32 -18.32
C SER A 268 9.99 7.51 -17.86
N GLU A 269 9.00 7.25 -18.72
CA GLU A 269 7.59 7.43 -18.35
C GLU A 269 7.18 6.58 -17.14
N GLU A 270 7.70 5.36 -17.06
CA GLU A 270 7.49 4.44 -15.93
C GLU A 270 8.14 4.96 -14.65
N ASP A 271 9.41 5.37 -14.71
CA ASP A 271 10.13 5.88 -13.55
C ASP A 271 9.55 7.20 -13.04
N ILE A 272 9.13 8.07 -13.96
CA ILE A 272 8.46 9.34 -13.63
C ILE A 272 7.19 9.04 -12.84
N LEU A 273 6.33 8.15 -13.33
CA LEU A 273 5.10 7.76 -12.64
C LEU A 273 5.40 7.13 -11.29
N ALA A 274 6.35 6.21 -11.23
CA ALA A 274 6.76 5.52 -10.00
C ALA A 274 7.40 6.49 -8.98
N SER A 275 7.88 7.67 -9.40
CA SER A 275 8.45 8.69 -8.52
C SER A 275 7.42 9.54 -7.79
N TYR A 276 6.15 9.51 -8.20
CA TYR A 276 5.13 10.40 -7.62
C TYR A 276 4.74 10.00 -6.21
N GLY A 277 4.64 8.70 -5.97
CA GLY A 277 4.10 8.14 -4.73
C GLY A 277 2.59 8.34 -4.60
N VAL A 278 2.15 8.54 -3.36
CA VAL A 278 0.72 8.70 -3.01
C VAL A 278 0.44 10.10 -2.47
N TYR A 279 -0.84 10.45 -2.37
CA TYR A 279 -1.31 11.81 -2.09
C TYR A 279 -2.05 11.84 -0.77
N TYR A 280 -1.81 12.88 0.03
CA TYR A 280 -2.43 13.05 1.33
C TYR A 280 -3.21 14.36 1.38
N GLN A 281 -4.40 14.32 1.98
CA GLN A 281 -5.04 15.56 2.44
C GLN A 281 -4.28 16.05 3.67
N TRP A 282 -4.10 17.36 3.80
CA TRP A 282 -3.28 17.89 4.89
C TRP A 282 -3.84 17.47 6.25
N GLY A 283 -2.98 16.92 7.11
CA GLY A 283 -3.37 16.44 8.43
C GLY A 283 -4.02 15.06 8.47
N ARG A 284 -4.07 14.31 7.36
CA ARG A 284 -4.58 12.92 7.33
C ARG A 284 -3.45 11.91 7.14
N LYS A 285 -3.56 10.78 7.84
CA LYS A 285 -2.66 9.62 7.67
C LYS A 285 -2.96 8.77 6.44
N ASP A 286 -4.16 8.89 5.86
CA ASP A 286 -4.64 7.96 4.84
C ASP A 286 -4.20 8.40 3.44
N PRO A 287 -3.47 7.54 2.70
CA PRO A 287 -3.06 7.82 1.34
C PRO A 287 -4.19 7.66 0.33
N PHE A 288 -4.15 8.50 -0.70
CA PHE A 288 -4.89 8.36 -1.95
C PHE A 288 -3.92 8.02 -3.08
N VAL A 289 -4.35 7.12 -3.96
CA VAL A 289 -3.54 6.67 -5.10
C VAL A 289 -3.13 7.85 -6.00
N GLY A 290 -2.01 7.72 -6.71
CA GLY A 290 -1.61 8.67 -7.75
C GLY A 290 -2.39 8.55 -9.06
N PRO A 291 -1.91 9.21 -10.13
CA PRO A 291 -2.51 9.14 -11.45
C PRO A 291 -2.26 7.80 -12.14
N ARG A 292 -3.13 7.47 -13.10
CA ARG A 292 -2.98 6.28 -13.94
C ARG A 292 -1.79 6.36 -14.90
N TYR A 293 -1.48 7.57 -15.35
CA TYR A 293 -0.43 7.83 -16.31
C TYR A 293 0.47 8.93 -15.76
N TYR A 294 1.77 8.88 -16.08
CA TYR A 294 2.72 9.92 -15.65
C TYR A 294 2.20 11.30 -16.04
N ASN A 295 1.68 11.44 -17.26
CA ASN A 295 1.18 12.70 -17.78
C ASN A 295 -0.18 13.15 -17.21
N MET A 296 -0.79 12.39 -16.29
CA MET A 296 -2.14 12.65 -15.77
C MET A 296 -3.21 12.77 -16.87
N ALA A 297 -3.05 12.07 -17.99
CA ALA A 297 -4.08 11.99 -19.01
C ALA A 297 -5.44 11.62 -18.38
N ASP A 298 -6.48 12.35 -18.79
CA ASP A 298 -7.87 12.20 -18.34
C ASP A 298 -8.13 12.40 -16.84
N SER A 299 -7.16 12.94 -16.07
CA SER A 299 -7.30 13.17 -14.62
C SER A 299 -7.65 11.90 -13.82
N ALA A 300 -7.29 10.73 -14.36
CA ALA A 300 -7.73 9.43 -13.85
C ALA A 300 -6.85 8.90 -12.72
N ASP A 301 -7.49 8.33 -11.70
CA ASP A 301 -6.83 7.60 -10.61
C ASP A 301 -6.13 6.34 -11.12
N ALA A 302 -4.98 6.00 -10.53
CA ALA A 302 -4.29 4.77 -10.86
C ALA A 302 -5.11 3.54 -10.52
N GLN A 303 -4.63 2.42 -11.04
CA GLN A 303 -5.39 1.20 -10.96
C GLN A 303 -5.28 0.48 -9.59
N VAL A 304 -6.27 0.66 -8.70
CA VAL A 304 -6.33 -0.05 -7.41
C VAL A 304 -7.35 -1.19 -7.32
N TYR A 305 -7.04 -2.17 -6.47
CA TYR A 305 -7.81 -3.40 -6.26
C TYR A 305 -7.95 -3.73 -4.78
N ASP A 306 -9.00 -4.43 -4.39
CA ASP A 306 -9.08 -5.06 -3.07
C ASP A 306 -8.45 -6.47 -3.07
N SER A 307 -8.45 -7.11 -1.90
CA SER A 307 -7.95 -8.49 -1.72
C SER A 307 -8.66 -9.57 -2.55
N GLN A 308 -9.78 -9.24 -3.21
CA GLN A 308 -10.55 -10.15 -4.06
C GLN A 308 -10.31 -9.90 -5.56
N ASN A 309 -9.32 -9.07 -5.92
CA ASN A 309 -9.09 -8.57 -7.27
C ASN A 309 -10.26 -7.74 -7.83
N LEU A 310 -11.11 -7.20 -6.95
CA LEU A 310 -12.17 -6.33 -7.40
C LEU A 310 -11.64 -4.91 -7.50
N ARG A 311 -12.02 -4.28 -8.60
CA ARG A 311 -11.72 -2.89 -8.84
C ARG A 311 -12.42 -2.04 -7.79
N VAL A 312 -11.65 -1.27 -7.03
CA VAL A 312 -12.18 -0.31 -6.05
C VAL A 312 -11.85 1.12 -6.45
N TYR A 313 -12.60 2.07 -5.90
CA TYR A 313 -12.50 3.48 -6.25
C TYR A 313 -12.58 4.32 -4.97
N PRO A 314 -11.80 5.40 -4.87
CA PRO A 314 -12.03 6.41 -3.84
C PRO A 314 -13.46 6.95 -3.95
N GLU A 315 -14.07 7.18 -2.81
CA GLU A 315 -15.33 7.92 -2.74
C GLU A 315 -15.02 9.42 -2.62
N TYR A 316 -15.90 10.25 -3.16
CA TYR A 316 -15.75 11.70 -3.09
C TYR A 316 -16.98 12.28 -2.41
N ALA A 317 -16.75 13.04 -1.34
CA ALA A 317 -17.83 13.68 -0.60
C ALA A 317 -17.42 15.08 -0.17
N ALA A 318 -18.32 16.05 -0.33
CA ALA A 318 -18.08 17.39 0.19
C ALA A 318 -18.14 17.39 1.72
N THR A 319 -17.31 18.21 2.33
CA THR A 319 -17.35 18.46 3.77
C THR A 319 -18.70 19.03 4.19
N ASP A 320 -19.25 18.49 5.27
CA ASP A 320 -20.46 18.96 5.95
C ASP A 320 -20.37 18.61 7.45
N ALA A 321 -21.43 18.88 8.21
CA ALA A 321 -21.47 18.64 9.66
C ALA A 321 -21.22 17.18 10.07
N GLU A 322 -21.46 16.20 9.19
CA GLU A 322 -21.22 14.78 9.44
C GLU A 322 -19.82 14.38 8.96
N ARG A 323 -19.50 14.71 7.70
CA ARG A 323 -18.31 14.21 6.99
C ARG A 323 -17.04 14.99 7.30
N GLY A 324 -17.17 16.27 7.63
CA GLY A 324 -16.05 17.18 7.89
C GLY A 324 -15.46 17.04 9.30
N SER A 325 -15.22 15.81 9.75
CA SER A 325 -14.66 15.49 11.05
C SER A 325 -13.54 14.46 10.97
N ALA A 326 -12.57 14.53 11.89
CA ALA A 326 -11.47 13.57 11.96
C ALA A 326 -11.96 12.13 12.20
N GLY A 327 -13.04 11.99 13.00
CA GLY A 327 -13.68 10.70 13.24
C GLY A 327 -14.25 10.06 11.97
N TYR A 328 -14.97 10.85 11.15
CA TYR A 328 -15.47 10.37 9.87
C TYR A 328 -14.31 10.01 8.93
N ALA A 329 -13.32 10.89 8.77
CA ALA A 329 -12.17 10.63 7.90
C ALA A 329 -11.42 9.34 8.29
N SER A 330 -11.24 9.08 9.59
CA SER A 330 -10.61 7.85 10.08
C SER A 330 -11.45 6.59 9.86
N ALA A 331 -12.78 6.69 9.90
CA ALA A 331 -13.69 5.56 9.65
C ALA A 331 -13.94 5.32 8.16
N HIS A 332 -13.66 6.32 7.31
CA HIS A 332 -13.87 6.32 5.88
C HIS A 332 -12.56 6.65 5.14
N ALA A 333 -11.54 5.82 5.35
CA ALA A 333 -10.18 6.07 4.85
C ALA A 333 -10.12 6.28 3.31
N MET A 334 -11.02 5.63 2.56
CA MET A 334 -11.12 5.74 1.10
C MET A 334 -11.94 6.95 0.61
N THR A 335 -12.57 7.72 1.50
CA THR A 335 -13.33 8.91 1.12
C THR A 335 -12.40 10.13 1.08
N PHE A 336 -12.25 10.70 -0.10
CA PHE A 336 -11.64 12.01 -0.30
C PHE A 336 -12.66 13.09 0.04
N ILE A 337 -12.42 13.84 1.11
CA ILE A 337 -13.37 14.83 1.61
C ILE A 337 -13.04 16.18 0.97
N THR A 338 -13.82 16.61 -0.02
CA THR A 338 -13.58 17.89 -0.69
C THR A 338 -14.00 19.06 0.17
N GLY A 339 -13.30 20.19 0.03
CA GLY A 339 -13.60 21.41 0.75
C GLY A 339 -14.74 22.21 0.11
N THR A 340 -15.48 22.97 0.91
CA THR A 340 -16.53 23.88 0.45
C THR A 340 -16.14 25.33 0.72
N LYS A 341 -16.88 26.29 0.16
CA LYS A 341 -16.64 27.70 0.44
C LYS A 341 -16.83 28.02 1.93
N GLU A 342 -17.81 27.37 2.56
CA GLU A 342 -18.15 27.51 3.97
C GLU A 342 -17.00 27.03 4.87
N SER A 343 -16.39 25.89 4.53
CA SER A 343 -15.21 25.38 5.25
C SER A 343 -13.93 26.14 4.95
N GLY A 344 -13.96 27.11 4.01
CA GLY A 344 -12.76 27.75 3.47
C GLY A 344 -11.84 26.75 2.75
N TYR A 345 -12.47 25.78 2.08
CA TYR A 345 -11.84 24.67 1.38
C TYR A 345 -10.94 23.78 2.26
N ASN A 346 -11.20 23.78 3.56
CA ASN A 346 -10.70 22.75 4.47
C ASN A 346 -11.60 21.50 4.37
N TRP A 347 -11.03 20.31 4.55
CA TRP A 347 -11.83 19.07 4.56
C TRP A 347 -12.59 18.93 5.89
N LEU A 348 -12.08 19.51 6.97
CA LEU A 348 -12.83 19.70 8.22
C LEU A 348 -13.79 20.87 8.14
N GLN A 349 -14.94 20.76 8.82
CA GLN A 349 -15.84 21.91 9.03
C GLN A 349 -15.20 22.95 9.93
N THR A 350 -14.49 22.49 10.96
CA THR A 350 -13.70 23.33 11.87
C THR A 350 -12.24 22.95 11.70
N ALA A 351 -11.47 23.83 11.10
CA ALA A 351 -10.05 23.59 10.85
C ALA A 351 -9.29 23.33 12.14
N ASP A 352 -8.33 22.41 12.08
CA ASP A 352 -7.46 22.04 13.19
C ASP A 352 -6.02 21.99 12.68
N VAL A 353 -5.22 22.98 13.08
CA VAL A 353 -3.81 23.08 12.67
C VAL A 353 -2.88 22.17 13.46
N SER A 354 -3.40 21.41 14.42
CA SER A 354 -2.62 20.43 15.20
C SER A 354 -2.59 19.05 14.56
N LEU A 355 -3.33 18.85 13.46
CA LEU A 355 -3.38 17.57 12.78
C LEU A 355 -1.99 17.09 12.35
N TRP A 356 -1.16 17.95 11.79
CA TRP A 356 0.29 17.74 11.67
C TRP A 356 1.03 18.85 12.42
N GLY A 357 2.28 18.60 12.82
CA GLY A 357 3.07 19.60 13.53
C GLY A 357 4.55 19.28 13.59
N THR A 358 5.25 19.95 14.50
CA THR A 358 6.69 19.75 14.72
C THR A 358 7.00 18.35 15.23
N GLU A 359 6.18 17.86 16.15
CA GLU A 359 6.25 16.50 16.68
C GLU A 359 5.38 15.55 15.86
N LYS A 360 5.87 14.33 15.70
CA LYS A 360 5.11 13.26 15.05
C LYS A 360 3.91 12.86 15.91
N ASN A 361 2.75 12.70 15.30
CA ASN A 361 1.51 12.31 15.97
C ASN A 361 0.77 11.22 15.18
N ASN A 362 -0.41 10.81 15.66
CA ASN A 362 -1.22 9.76 15.05
C ASN A 362 -1.80 10.08 13.67
N ASN A 363 -1.67 11.32 13.19
CA ASN A 363 -2.09 11.70 11.84
C ASN A 363 -0.92 11.84 10.88
N ASP A 364 0.32 11.94 11.38
CA ASP A 364 1.51 12.03 10.56
C ASP A 364 1.67 10.73 9.73
N PRO A 365 1.68 10.81 8.38
CA PRO A 365 1.67 9.63 7.52
C PRO A 365 3.04 8.97 7.37
N CYS A 366 4.12 9.62 7.81
CA CYS A 366 5.47 9.13 7.57
C CYS A 366 5.75 7.82 8.33
N PRO A 367 6.71 7.00 7.88
CA PRO A 367 7.10 5.79 8.60
C PRO A 367 7.79 6.10 9.94
N ARG A 368 8.00 5.07 10.76
CA ARG A 368 8.62 5.19 12.08
C ARG A 368 9.97 5.91 11.99
N GLY A 369 10.21 6.89 12.87
CA GLY A 369 11.45 7.67 12.90
C GLY A 369 11.50 8.83 11.89
N TRP A 370 10.44 9.03 11.11
CA TRP A 370 10.32 10.08 10.11
C TRP A 370 9.01 10.85 10.28
N LYS A 371 9.00 12.14 9.93
CA LYS A 371 7.84 13.03 10.06
C LYS A 371 7.70 13.96 8.87
N VAL A 372 6.54 14.59 8.73
CA VAL A 372 6.33 15.63 7.70
C VAL A 372 7.22 16.84 8.02
N PRO A 373 7.97 17.40 7.04
CA PRO A 373 8.83 18.56 7.26
C PRO A 373 8.04 19.81 7.60
N SER A 374 8.62 20.74 8.36
CA SER A 374 8.02 22.07 8.53
C SER A 374 8.20 22.90 7.27
N LYS A 375 7.45 24.01 7.15
CA LYS A 375 7.57 24.90 5.98
C LYS A 375 8.97 25.51 5.82
N GLU A 376 9.71 25.67 6.93
CA GLU A 376 11.06 26.27 6.92
C GLU A 376 12.05 25.44 6.11
N VAL A 377 11.91 24.11 6.10
CA VAL A 377 12.76 23.20 5.31
C VAL A 377 12.65 23.53 3.82
N PHE A 378 11.43 23.70 3.33
CA PHE A 378 11.19 24.02 1.93
C PHE A 378 11.44 25.50 1.59
N ALA A 379 11.20 26.41 2.54
CA ALA A 379 11.48 27.84 2.38
C ALA A 379 12.97 28.14 2.18
N ALA A 380 13.87 27.26 2.62
CA ALA A 380 15.30 27.35 2.41
C ALA A 380 15.75 26.96 0.99
N LEU A 381 14.87 26.37 0.18
CA LEU A 381 15.22 25.83 -1.12
C LEU A 381 15.05 26.84 -2.25
N HIS A 382 15.71 26.58 -3.37
CA HIS A 382 15.51 27.27 -4.63
C HIS A 382 15.77 26.31 -5.80
N ILE A 383 15.25 26.64 -6.99
CA ILE A 383 15.56 25.89 -8.21
C ILE A 383 17.06 26.02 -8.47
N LYS A 384 17.76 24.88 -8.52
CA LYS A 384 19.21 24.83 -8.76
C LYS A 384 19.55 25.29 -10.18
N ASP A 385 18.84 24.72 -11.15
CA ASP A 385 19.16 24.86 -12.56
C ASP A 385 18.53 26.12 -13.16
N VAL A 386 19.20 26.69 -14.17
CA VAL A 386 18.64 27.81 -14.94
C VAL A 386 17.43 27.28 -15.73
N ILE A 387 16.28 27.91 -15.54
CA ILE A 387 15.05 27.55 -16.25
C ILE A 387 15.26 27.66 -17.76
N SER A 388 15.13 26.53 -18.45
CA SER A 388 15.25 26.42 -19.90
C SER A 388 14.24 25.39 -20.43
N PRO A 389 13.92 25.41 -21.73
CA PRO A 389 13.06 24.40 -22.35
C PRO A 389 13.56 22.96 -22.18
N GLU A 390 14.87 22.75 -21.95
CA GLU A 390 15.43 21.42 -21.79
C GLU A 390 15.01 20.76 -20.47
N LEU A 391 14.75 21.56 -19.42
CA LEU A 391 14.31 21.05 -18.11
C LEU A 391 12.89 20.48 -18.15
N GLU A 392 12.09 20.81 -19.17
CA GLU A 392 10.73 20.28 -19.33
C GLU A 392 10.70 18.75 -19.31
N LYS A 393 11.73 18.13 -19.91
CA LYS A 393 11.87 16.68 -20.02
C LYS A 393 12.09 15.99 -18.69
N ASN A 394 12.53 16.73 -17.66
CA ASN A 394 12.78 16.18 -16.34
C ASN A 394 11.48 15.97 -15.56
N TYR A 395 10.39 16.64 -15.94
CA TYR A 395 9.11 16.57 -15.23
C TYR A 395 9.26 16.80 -13.71
N GLY A 396 10.03 17.82 -13.35
CA GLY A 396 10.40 18.16 -11.97
C GLY A 396 11.61 19.10 -11.91
N PHE A 397 12.05 19.42 -10.71
CA PHE A 397 13.23 20.26 -10.48
C PHE A 397 14.21 19.63 -9.51
N THR A 398 15.50 19.82 -9.78
CA THR A 398 16.52 19.73 -8.73
C THR A 398 16.46 21.01 -7.90
N LEU A 399 16.19 20.87 -6.60
CA LEU A 399 16.12 21.97 -5.65
C LEU A 399 17.36 21.93 -4.76
N SER A 400 17.87 23.10 -4.38
CA SER A 400 19.07 23.24 -3.56
C SER A 400 18.86 24.21 -2.39
N ASP A 401 19.55 23.97 -1.28
CA ASP A 401 19.72 24.94 -0.18
C ASP A 401 21.03 25.75 -0.29
N GLY A 402 21.73 25.62 -1.43
CA GLY A 402 23.03 26.23 -1.71
C GLY A 402 24.23 25.35 -1.34
N THR A 403 24.02 24.27 -0.56
CA THR A 403 25.07 23.31 -0.20
C THR A 403 24.75 21.91 -0.71
N ASN A 404 23.51 21.48 -0.50
CA ASN A 404 23.00 20.19 -0.91
C ASN A 404 21.87 20.36 -1.92
N GLU A 405 21.47 19.26 -2.54
CA GLU A 405 20.43 19.25 -3.55
C GLU A 405 19.67 17.93 -3.60
N ALA A 406 18.42 17.97 -4.06
CA ALA A 406 17.64 16.79 -4.35
C ALA A 406 16.64 17.04 -5.48
N PHE A 407 16.30 15.99 -6.23
CA PHE A 407 15.29 16.05 -7.28
C PHE A 407 13.88 15.88 -6.72
N PHE A 408 12.96 16.76 -7.14
CA PHE A 408 11.54 16.75 -6.79
C PHE A 408 10.69 16.63 -8.06
N PRO A 409 9.97 15.50 -8.27
CA PRO A 409 9.10 15.33 -9.43
C PRO A 409 7.90 16.29 -9.42
N GLY A 410 7.53 16.79 -10.60
CA GLY A 410 6.34 17.58 -10.89
C GLY A 410 5.06 16.73 -10.87
N ALA A 411 4.79 16.13 -9.72
CA ALA A 411 3.75 15.13 -9.56
C ALA A 411 2.32 15.72 -9.46
N GLY A 412 2.08 17.01 -9.71
CA GLY A 412 0.73 17.59 -9.67
C GLY A 412 0.05 17.49 -8.31
N ARG A 413 -1.29 17.51 -8.27
CA ARG A 413 -2.08 17.43 -7.02
C ARG A 413 -3.48 16.86 -7.25
N ARG A 414 -4.19 16.50 -6.19
CA ARG A 414 -5.64 16.33 -6.18
C ARG A 414 -6.32 17.64 -5.81
N SER A 415 -7.29 18.04 -6.62
CA SER A 415 -8.07 19.26 -6.40
C SER A 415 -8.80 19.24 -5.07
N PHE A 416 -8.64 20.30 -4.27
CA PHE A 416 -9.40 20.49 -3.03
C PHE A 416 -10.92 20.58 -3.27
N TYR A 417 -11.34 20.94 -4.49
CA TYR A 417 -12.74 21.18 -4.85
C TYR A 417 -13.43 19.92 -5.41
N THR A 418 -12.73 19.14 -6.25
CA THR A 418 -13.30 17.98 -6.94
C THR A 418 -12.66 16.65 -6.58
N GLY A 419 -11.48 16.65 -5.94
CA GLY A 419 -10.67 15.46 -5.72
C GLY A 419 -9.97 14.91 -6.96
N ALA A 420 -10.27 15.45 -8.15
CA ALA A 420 -9.66 15.05 -9.40
C ALA A 420 -8.17 15.37 -9.41
N LEU A 421 -7.37 14.47 -9.99
CA LEU A 421 -5.96 14.71 -10.23
C LEU A 421 -5.77 15.79 -11.27
N THR A 422 -4.87 16.72 -11.02
CA THR A 422 -4.58 17.82 -11.90
C THR A 422 -3.10 18.14 -11.89
N ASN A 423 -2.59 18.41 -13.08
CA ASN A 423 -1.27 18.98 -13.30
C ASN A 423 -1.35 20.23 -14.17
N MET A 424 -2.56 20.76 -14.36
CA MET A 424 -2.80 21.68 -15.46
C MET A 424 -2.24 23.06 -15.16
N ASN A 425 -1.27 23.45 -15.98
CA ASN A 425 -1.21 24.80 -16.51
C ASN A 425 -2.56 25.06 -17.23
N ASP A 426 -3.22 26.17 -16.93
CA ASP A 426 -4.60 26.44 -17.31
C ASP A 426 -4.84 26.62 -18.82
N ASN A 427 -3.81 26.47 -19.65
CA ASN A 427 -3.80 26.83 -21.07
C ASN A 427 -3.41 25.71 -22.05
N GLU A 428 -3.24 24.45 -21.64
CA GLU A 428 -2.82 23.39 -22.57
C GLU A 428 -3.90 22.35 -22.89
N VAL A 429 -3.91 21.93 -24.17
CA VAL A 429 -4.78 20.87 -24.72
C VAL A 429 -4.39 19.48 -24.17
N ARG A 430 -3.27 19.37 -23.43
CA ARG A 430 -2.80 18.13 -22.79
C ARG A 430 -2.28 18.42 -21.37
N PRO A 431 -2.77 17.72 -20.33
CA PRO A 431 -2.14 17.76 -19.01
C PRO A 431 -0.76 17.09 -19.07
N THR A 432 0.22 17.68 -18.36
CA THR A 432 1.61 17.21 -18.29
C THR A 432 2.23 17.62 -16.94
N PRO A 433 3.22 16.85 -16.44
CA PRO A 433 3.76 17.02 -15.10
C PRO A 433 4.73 18.17 -14.93
N TRP A 434 4.18 19.37 -14.80
CA TRP A 434 4.92 20.62 -14.71
C TRP A 434 4.70 21.38 -13.41
N THR A 435 3.86 20.85 -12.53
CA THR A 435 3.66 21.40 -11.21
C THR A 435 4.01 20.37 -10.14
N GLY A 436 4.69 20.79 -9.08
CA GLY A 436 4.93 19.96 -7.91
C GLY A 436 4.34 20.62 -6.68
N TYR A 437 3.75 19.83 -5.79
CA TYR A 437 3.15 20.31 -4.55
C TYR A 437 3.57 19.40 -3.40
N TYR A 438 4.11 19.94 -2.32
CA TYR A 438 4.61 19.11 -1.22
C TYR A 438 4.17 19.69 0.09
N TRP A 439 3.36 18.93 0.82
CA TRP A 439 2.88 19.37 2.11
C TRP A 439 4.02 19.55 3.10
N SER A 440 3.96 20.65 3.85
CA SER A 440 4.64 20.79 5.12
C SER A 440 3.69 20.45 6.28
N SER A 441 4.23 20.29 7.49
CA SER A 441 3.47 20.08 8.72
C SER A 441 2.90 21.37 9.32
N THR A 442 3.09 22.53 8.66
CA THR A 442 2.71 23.84 9.22
C THR A 442 1.33 24.27 8.75
N GLY A 443 0.33 24.20 9.64
CA GLY A 443 -1.03 24.71 9.40
C GLY A 443 -1.18 26.21 9.72
N GLU A 444 -2.07 26.92 9.01
CA GLU A 444 -2.39 28.33 9.27
C GLU A 444 -3.87 28.62 9.02
N GLY A 445 -4.63 28.84 10.09
CA GLY A 445 -6.06 29.09 10.01
C GLY A 445 -6.81 27.91 9.38
N LYS A 446 -7.35 28.11 8.17
CA LYS A 446 -8.08 27.08 7.40
C LYS A 446 -7.22 26.38 6.35
N GLU A 447 -6.00 26.86 6.15
CA GLU A 447 -5.06 26.42 5.12
C GLU A 447 -3.82 25.79 5.77
N ALA A 448 -2.92 25.31 4.94
CA ALA A 448 -1.62 24.83 5.38
C ALA A 448 -0.54 25.16 4.35
N TYR A 449 0.70 25.23 4.82
CA TYR A 449 1.84 25.52 3.96
C TYR A 449 2.28 24.28 3.18
N ALA A 450 2.57 24.49 1.90
CA ALA A 450 3.23 23.54 1.03
C ALA A 450 4.39 24.23 0.29
N MET A 451 5.34 23.44 -0.18
CA MET A 451 6.19 23.85 -1.29
C MET A 451 5.37 23.69 -2.57
N ASP A 452 5.40 24.68 -3.46
CA ASP A 452 4.96 24.49 -4.83
C ASP A 452 5.95 25.04 -5.84
N PHE A 453 5.92 24.45 -7.03
CA PHE A 453 6.62 24.97 -8.18
C PHE A 453 5.83 24.72 -9.44
N SER A 454 6.10 25.54 -10.45
CA SER A 454 5.51 25.40 -11.78
C SER A 454 6.56 25.65 -12.85
N PHE A 455 6.42 24.95 -13.97
CA PHE A 455 7.19 25.20 -15.17
C PHE A 455 6.30 25.85 -16.25
N ASP A 456 6.63 27.07 -16.69
CA ASP A 456 5.97 27.76 -17.81
C ASP A 456 7.02 28.49 -18.66
N ILE A 457 7.27 27.96 -19.86
CA ILE A 457 8.21 28.53 -20.83
C ILE A 457 7.50 29.42 -21.86
N ASN A 458 6.17 29.32 -21.99
CA ASN A 458 5.41 29.89 -23.11
C ASN A 458 4.92 31.33 -22.84
N GLY A 459 5.28 31.92 -21.69
CA GLY A 459 5.10 33.34 -21.41
C GLY A 459 3.64 33.79 -21.24
N THR A 460 2.72 32.85 -20.98
CA THR A 460 1.30 33.17 -20.73
C THR A 460 1.03 33.49 -19.25
N ARG A 461 1.90 33.06 -18.33
CA ARG A 461 1.98 33.54 -16.93
C ARG A 461 3.34 34.19 -16.66
N ALA A 462 3.50 34.71 -15.44
CA ALA A 462 4.76 35.26 -14.93
C ALA A 462 5.83 34.16 -14.71
N GLY A 463 6.31 33.53 -15.79
CA GLY A 463 7.42 32.56 -15.78
C GLY A 463 7.21 31.28 -14.94
N SER A 464 8.16 30.34 -15.06
CA SER A 464 8.31 29.25 -14.10
C SER A 464 8.47 29.84 -12.68
N SER A 465 7.84 29.20 -11.68
CA SER A 465 7.77 29.72 -10.33
C SER A 465 8.16 28.67 -9.30
N PHE A 466 8.66 29.12 -8.17
CA PHE A 466 8.96 28.30 -7.00
C PHE A 466 8.56 29.08 -5.75
N GLN A 467 7.81 28.43 -4.86
CA GLN A 467 7.45 28.94 -3.54
C GLN A 467 7.71 27.85 -2.51
N GLY A 468 8.74 28.06 -1.69
CA GLY A 468 9.07 27.11 -0.61
C GLY A 468 8.04 27.07 0.53
N ALA A 469 7.17 28.10 0.63
CA ALA A 469 6.15 28.18 1.67
C ALA A 469 4.92 28.93 1.15
N ALA A 470 4.08 28.24 0.37
CA ALA A 470 2.82 28.74 -0.13
C ALA A 470 1.63 28.19 0.68
N LEU A 471 0.65 29.04 0.96
CA LEU A 471 -0.61 28.60 1.56
C LEU A 471 -1.44 27.84 0.52
N GLN A 472 -1.93 26.67 0.93
CA GLN A 472 -2.76 25.81 0.12
C GLN A 472 -3.96 25.34 0.94
N TYR A 473 -5.07 25.06 0.27
CA TYR A 473 -6.29 24.56 0.91
C TYR A 473 -6.10 23.14 1.42
N ALA A 474 -6.38 22.92 2.70
CA ALA A 474 -6.10 21.65 3.39
C ALA A 474 -6.84 20.44 2.79
N ALA A 475 -7.97 20.64 2.10
CA ALA A 475 -8.67 19.55 1.41
C ALA A 475 -7.94 19.03 0.17
N GLY A 476 -6.93 19.75 -0.35
CA GLY A 476 -6.14 19.29 -1.49
C GLY A 476 -5.32 18.05 -1.15
N GLY A 477 -5.14 17.16 -2.13
CA GLY A 477 -4.25 16.01 -1.98
C GLY A 477 -2.88 16.34 -2.58
N MET A 478 -1.81 16.28 -1.80
CA MET A 478 -0.45 16.59 -2.27
C MET A 478 0.54 15.55 -1.73
N GLN A 479 1.75 15.57 -2.28
CA GLN A 479 2.82 14.67 -1.95
C GLN A 479 3.42 15.02 -0.59
N VAL A 480 4.03 14.03 0.05
CA VAL A 480 4.80 14.19 1.28
C VAL A 480 6.18 13.59 1.05
N ARG A 481 7.23 14.30 1.47
CA ARG A 481 8.59 13.78 1.53
C ARG A 481 9.13 14.01 2.94
N CYS A 482 9.32 12.91 3.67
CA CYS A 482 9.51 12.95 5.10
C CYS A 482 10.94 13.38 5.49
N VAL A 483 11.08 14.00 6.65
CA VAL A 483 12.36 14.28 7.32
C VAL A 483 12.52 13.44 8.56
N LYS A 484 13.77 13.18 8.95
CA LYS A 484 14.10 12.37 10.12
C LYS A 484 13.67 13.08 11.40
N MET A 485 13.16 12.33 12.37
CA MET A 485 12.94 12.85 13.72
C MET A 485 14.29 13.12 14.39
N ARG A 486 14.38 14.22 15.14
CA ARG A 486 15.59 14.60 15.89
C ARG A 486 15.60 14.03 17.30
#